data_AF-A0A5N6SS73-F1
#
_entry.id   AF-A0A5N6SS73-F1
#
_cell.length_a   1.000
_cell.length_b   1.000
_cell.length_c   1.000
_cell.angle_alpha   90.00
_cell.angle_beta   90.00
_cell.angle_gamma   90.00
#
_symmetry.space_group_name_H-M   'P 1'
#
loop_
_entity.id
_entity.type
_entity.pdbx_description
1 polymer ?
#
loop_
_entity_poly.entity_id
_entity_poly.type
_entity_poly.pdbx_seq_one_letter_code
_entity_poly.pdbx_strand_id
1 'polypeptide(L)'
;MKFLRSFLVLLSALQLIAGWGDLGHRTVAYLAQKYLNDEGTHLVQNILRTNNNDDISDAAVWADRIKFRRPSTRPWHFIDAQDNPPNSCSVTYESDCNSGCVVSAIKNMTERVNDPSLDSVQRVEALRFLIHFIGDIHQPLHNEALARGGNDIIVKFDHRRENLHGIWDTDIPHKMNGIGHNLKHNNERAAAANWAAKLFQLNALRPLQAECSNIQKPLECSMLWARETNRLNCYFVLNNGIDWLKQNDLGGEYFDAAALIVNEQILKAGIRLAAWLNALGSATSPSTQPLFIQP
;
A
#
# COMPACT_ATOMS: atom_id res chain seq x y z
N MET A 1 53.94 -21.48 5.91
CA MET A 1 52.61 -21.48 5.27
C MET A 1 51.57 -21.05 6.30
N LYS A 2 51.10 -19.80 6.28
CA LYS A 2 49.95 -19.35 7.06
C LYS A 2 49.02 -18.61 6.10
N PHE A 3 47.96 -19.27 5.67
CA PHE A 3 46.93 -18.67 4.83
C PHE A 3 46.03 -17.78 5.71
N LEU A 4 46.11 -16.47 5.52
CA LEU A 4 45.07 -15.54 5.97
C LEU A 4 43.82 -15.79 5.11
N ARG A 5 42.75 -16.32 5.71
CA ARG A 5 41.43 -16.35 5.09
C ARG A 5 40.73 -15.03 5.41
N SER A 6 40.68 -14.13 4.44
CA SER A 6 39.81 -12.96 4.46
C SER A 6 38.35 -13.41 4.48
N PHE A 7 37.63 -13.10 5.56
CA PHE A 7 36.17 -13.17 5.59
C PHE A 7 35.62 -11.91 4.93
N LEU A 8 35.23 -12.01 3.66
CA LEU A 8 34.33 -11.02 3.06
C LEU A 8 32.93 -11.27 3.63
N VAL A 9 32.52 -10.46 4.60
CA VAL A 9 31.13 -10.39 5.02
C VAL A 9 30.41 -9.55 3.97
N LEU A 10 29.73 -10.20 3.03
CA LEU A 10 28.74 -9.54 2.19
C LEU A 10 27.57 -9.13 3.11
N LEU A 11 27.52 -7.85 3.48
CA LEU A 11 26.31 -7.25 4.04
C LEU A 11 25.27 -7.22 2.91
N SER A 12 24.41 -8.24 2.85
CA SER A 12 23.16 -8.12 2.12
C SER A 12 22.32 -7.07 2.85
N ALA A 13 22.23 -5.87 2.28
CA ALA A 13 21.22 -4.91 2.68
C ALA A 13 19.87 -5.65 2.60
N LEU A 14 19.21 -5.83 3.76
CA LEU A 14 17.81 -6.21 3.79
C LEU A 14 17.07 -5.08 3.09
N GLN A 15 16.75 -5.28 1.81
CA GLN A 15 15.78 -4.42 1.14
C GLN A 15 14.46 -4.64 1.88
N LEU A 16 13.96 -3.55 2.43
CA LEU A 16 12.72 -3.49 3.17
C LEU A 16 11.62 -3.95 2.21
N ILE A 17 11.18 -5.20 2.39
CA ILE A 17 9.92 -5.69 1.82
C ILE A 17 8.87 -4.83 2.49
N ALA A 18 8.09 -4.07 1.74
CA ALA A 18 7.01 -3.17 2.12
C ALA A 18 6.26 -2.87 0.82
N GLY A 19 4.99 -2.48 0.84
CA GLY A 19 4.42 -1.85 -0.36
C GLY A 19 5.06 -0.51 -0.58
N TRP A 20 4.27 0.47 -0.97
CA TRP A 20 4.78 1.83 -1.02
C TRP A 20 5.69 2.12 0.18
N GLY A 21 6.87 2.70 -0.02
CA GLY A 21 7.72 3.06 1.12
C GLY A 21 7.00 4.06 2.04
N ASP A 22 7.62 4.40 3.17
CA ASP A 22 7.03 5.32 4.17
C ASP A 22 6.38 6.57 3.52
N LEU A 23 7.03 7.18 2.52
CA LEU A 23 6.48 8.32 1.77
C LEU A 23 5.10 8.02 1.14
N GLY A 24 4.98 6.90 0.42
CA GLY A 24 3.75 6.58 -0.31
C GLY A 24 2.61 6.20 0.64
N HIS A 25 2.85 5.37 1.66
CA HIS A 25 1.81 5.06 2.66
C HIS A 25 1.34 6.29 3.43
N ARG A 26 2.27 7.16 3.84
CA ARG A 26 1.91 8.42 4.49
C ARG A 26 1.08 9.31 3.56
N THR A 27 1.41 9.34 2.27
CA THR A 27 0.66 10.12 1.27
C THR A 27 -0.76 9.58 1.12
N VAL A 28 -0.93 8.26 0.99
CA VAL A 28 -2.26 7.61 0.91
C VAL A 28 -3.11 7.98 2.13
N ALA A 29 -2.55 7.92 3.34
CA ALA A 29 -3.27 8.23 4.56
C ALA A 29 -3.63 9.72 4.68
N TYR A 30 -2.70 10.63 4.39
CA TYR A 30 -3.01 12.07 4.37
C TYR A 30 -4.03 12.44 3.29
N LEU A 31 -3.97 11.80 2.14
CA LEU A 31 -4.92 12.02 1.07
C LEU A 31 -6.30 11.52 1.47
N ALA A 32 -6.39 10.32 2.05
CA ALA A 32 -7.63 9.78 2.56
C ALA A 32 -8.27 10.72 3.60
N GLN A 33 -7.46 11.26 4.53
CA GLN A 33 -7.92 12.21 5.54
C GLN A 33 -8.59 13.45 4.96
N LYS A 34 -8.19 13.90 3.76
CA LYS A 34 -8.82 15.05 3.07
C LYS A 34 -10.19 14.74 2.46
N TYR A 35 -10.52 13.46 2.27
CA TYR A 35 -11.78 12.99 1.69
C TYR A 35 -12.73 12.35 2.74
N LEU A 36 -12.36 12.33 4.02
CA LEU A 36 -13.23 11.82 5.08
C LEU A 36 -14.44 12.74 5.27
N ASN A 37 -15.61 12.14 5.52
CA ASN A 37 -16.77 12.83 6.06
C ASN A 37 -16.71 12.85 7.60
N ASP A 38 -17.75 13.38 8.25
CA ASP A 38 -17.81 13.47 9.71
C ASP A 38 -17.76 12.08 10.36
N GLU A 39 -18.49 11.10 9.82
CA GLU A 39 -18.51 9.74 10.34
C GLU A 39 -17.15 9.03 10.24
N GLY A 40 -16.49 9.13 9.09
CA GLY A 40 -15.15 8.57 8.88
C GLY A 40 -14.10 9.27 9.74
N THR A 41 -14.20 10.60 9.89
CA THR A 41 -13.34 11.38 10.78
C THR A 41 -13.49 10.95 12.22
N HIS A 42 -14.73 10.80 12.70
CA HIS A 42 -15.02 10.32 14.05
C HIS A 42 -14.50 8.89 14.27
N LEU A 43 -14.69 7.97 13.32
CA LEU A 43 -14.16 6.61 13.42
C LEU A 43 -12.63 6.63 13.62
N VAL A 44 -11.92 7.35 12.75
CA VAL A 44 -10.45 7.40 12.78
C VAL A 44 -9.95 8.00 14.09
N GLN A 45 -10.52 9.12 14.53
CA GLN A 45 -10.13 9.79 15.78
C GLN A 45 -10.42 8.92 17.01
N ASN A 46 -11.61 8.30 17.06
CA ASN A 46 -12.05 7.48 18.20
C ASN A 46 -11.23 6.19 18.33
N ILE A 47 -10.88 5.54 17.22
CA ILE A 47 -10.12 4.30 17.25
C ILE A 47 -8.64 4.59 17.43
N LEU A 48 -8.01 5.40 16.56
CA LEU A 48 -6.56 5.59 16.62
C LEU A 48 -6.08 6.32 17.88
N ARG A 49 -6.93 7.17 18.49
CA ARG A 49 -6.63 7.95 19.71
C ARG A 49 -5.21 8.49 19.68
N THR A 50 -4.89 9.22 18.61
CA THR A 50 -3.55 9.73 18.34
C THR A 50 -3.07 10.59 19.51
N ASN A 51 -2.02 10.13 20.19
CA ASN A 51 -1.34 10.85 21.27
C ASN A 51 0.09 11.19 20.80
N ASN A 52 0.78 12.13 21.47
CA ASN A 52 2.22 12.36 21.31
C ASN A 52 2.69 12.67 19.86
N ASN A 53 2.01 13.57 19.14
CA ASN A 53 2.35 14.00 17.76
C ASN A 53 2.27 12.89 16.67
N ASP A 54 1.68 11.73 16.99
CA ASP A 54 1.30 10.74 15.98
C ASP A 54 0.06 11.23 15.21
N ASP A 55 -0.03 10.90 13.93
CA ASP A 55 -1.20 11.16 13.09
C ASP A 55 -1.54 9.91 12.25
N ILE A 56 -2.55 10.04 11.36
CA ILE A 56 -2.98 8.93 10.49
C ILE A 56 -1.83 8.38 9.61
N SER A 57 -0.82 9.19 9.33
CA SER A 57 0.32 8.79 8.50
C SER A 57 1.26 7.83 9.25
N ASP A 58 1.33 7.86 10.59
CA ASP A 58 2.12 6.86 11.34
C ASP A 58 1.39 5.54 11.48
N ALA A 59 0.06 5.58 11.56
CA ALA A 59 -0.75 4.38 11.43
C ALA A 59 -0.48 3.68 10.09
N ALA A 60 -0.31 4.46 9.02
CA ALA A 60 -0.05 3.96 7.68
C ALA A 60 1.28 3.24 7.50
N VAL A 61 2.31 3.52 8.30
CA VAL A 61 3.64 2.85 8.20
C VAL A 61 3.86 1.82 9.30
N TRP A 62 2.90 1.64 10.20
CA TRP A 62 3.05 0.75 11.35
C TRP A 62 3.13 -0.73 10.95
N ALA A 63 2.39 -1.16 9.92
CA ALA A 63 2.35 -2.57 9.51
C ALA A 63 3.72 -3.07 9.02
N ASP A 64 4.46 -2.23 8.30
CA ASP A 64 5.84 -2.54 7.89
C ASP A 64 6.80 -2.69 9.05
N ARG A 65 6.60 -1.92 10.12
CA ARG A 65 7.41 -2.02 11.33
C ARG A 65 7.07 -3.30 12.10
N ILE A 66 5.78 -3.62 12.24
CA ILE A 66 5.34 -4.74 13.07
C ILE A 66 5.65 -6.10 12.44
N LYS A 67 5.67 -6.24 11.11
CA LYS A 67 5.92 -7.53 10.44
C LYS A 67 7.32 -8.13 10.69
N PHE A 68 8.27 -7.32 11.14
CA PHE A 68 9.57 -7.82 11.62
C PHE A 68 9.45 -8.49 12.98
N ARG A 69 8.54 -8.00 13.84
CA ARG A 69 8.24 -8.56 15.16
C ARG A 69 7.15 -9.65 15.09
N ARG A 70 6.29 -9.61 14.07
CA ARG A 70 5.20 -10.55 13.81
C ARG A 70 5.29 -11.08 12.37
N PRO A 71 6.24 -12.01 12.07
CA PRO A 71 6.46 -12.50 10.71
C PRO A 71 5.24 -13.12 10.03
N SER A 72 4.26 -13.60 10.81
CA SER A 72 2.98 -14.12 10.31
C SER A 72 2.15 -13.07 9.55
N THR A 73 2.42 -11.78 9.73
CA THR A 73 1.72 -10.70 9.02
C THR A 73 2.37 -10.38 7.67
N ARG A 74 3.56 -10.91 7.35
CA ARG A 74 4.26 -10.59 6.10
C ARG A 74 3.46 -10.94 4.84
N PRO A 75 2.80 -12.10 4.74
CA PRO A 75 1.99 -12.43 3.57
C PRO A 75 0.80 -11.49 3.38
N TRP A 76 0.38 -10.77 4.41
CA TRP A 76 -0.78 -9.87 4.34
C TRP A 76 -0.50 -8.59 3.54
N HIS A 77 0.74 -8.35 3.13
CA HIS A 77 1.09 -7.15 2.36
C HIS A 77 0.86 -7.34 0.85
N PHE A 78 0.72 -8.57 0.34
CA PHE A 78 0.66 -8.82 -1.09
C PHE A 78 -0.33 -9.95 -1.44
N ILE A 79 -0.63 -10.08 -2.72
CA ILE A 79 -1.24 -11.27 -3.32
C ILE A 79 -0.36 -11.69 -4.50
N ASP A 80 0.18 -12.90 -4.42
CA ASP A 80 1.14 -13.41 -5.42
C ASP A 80 0.36 -13.98 -6.61
N ALA A 81 -0.03 -13.10 -7.54
CA ALA A 81 -0.70 -13.50 -8.78
C ALA A 81 0.16 -14.47 -9.59
N GLN A 82 -0.31 -15.70 -9.82
CA GLN A 82 0.41 -16.72 -10.59
C GLN A 82 0.07 -16.64 -12.08
N ASP A 83 0.32 -15.49 -12.69
CA ASP A 83 0.05 -15.19 -14.10
C ASP A 83 1.34 -15.20 -14.95
N ASN A 84 1.35 -14.55 -16.13
CA ASN A 84 2.47 -14.62 -17.08
C ASN A 84 2.75 -13.27 -17.74
N PRO A 85 3.14 -12.24 -16.97
CA PRO A 85 3.49 -10.94 -17.52
C PRO A 85 4.72 -11.01 -18.44
N PRO A 86 4.79 -10.17 -19.49
CA PRO A 86 3.79 -9.15 -19.85
C PRO A 86 2.63 -9.69 -20.71
N ASN A 87 2.58 -10.99 -21.01
CA ASN A 87 1.61 -11.55 -21.96
C ASN A 87 0.20 -11.67 -21.39
N SER A 88 0.08 -12.02 -20.11
CA SER A 88 -1.21 -12.18 -19.44
C SER A 88 -1.09 -11.82 -17.96
N CYS A 89 -1.97 -10.95 -17.50
CA CYS A 89 -2.05 -10.51 -16.10
C CYS A 89 -3.44 -10.77 -15.56
N SER A 90 -3.53 -11.50 -14.45
CA SER A 90 -4.79 -11.86 -13.81
C SER A 90 -4.58 -12.22 -12.35
N VAL A 91 -5.54 -11.83 -11.50
CA VAL A 91 -5.56 -12.22 -10.08
C VAL A 91 -6.80 -13.08 -9.80
N THR A 92 -6.56 -14.28 -9.26
CA THR A 92 -7.57 -15.26 -8.86
C THR A 92 -7.40 -15.60 -7.38
N TYR A 93 -8.41 -15.26 -6.58
CA TYR A 93 -8.29 -15.33 -5.12
C TYR A 93 -7.93 -16.74 -4.62
N GLU A 94 -8.58 -17.76 -5.17
CA GLU A 94 -8.46 -19.15 -4.73
C GLU A 94 -7.07 -19.75 -4.98
N SER A 95 -6.39 -19.35 -6.06
CA SER A 95 -5.04 -19.83 -6.38
C SER A 95 -3.94 -18.94 -5.80
N ASP A 96 -4.19 -17.64 -5.69
CA ASP A 96 -3.15 -16.65 -5.39
C ASP A 96 -3.12 -16.29 -3.90
N CYS A 97 -4.19 -16.60 -3.15
CA CYS A 97 -4.31 -16.32 -1.72
C CYS A 97 -4.29 -17.62 -0.88
N ASN A 98 -3.10 -18.18 -0.64
CA ASN A 98 -2.95 -19.46 0.07
C ASN A 98 -3.02 -19.32 1.60
N SER A 99 -1.94 -18.85 2.24
CA SER A 99 -1.80 -18.80 3.71
C SER A 99 -2.21 -17.46 4.34
N GLY A 100 -3.04 -16.70 3.61
CA GLY A 100 -3.32 -15.29 3.87
C GLY A 100 -2.55 -14.38 2.91
N CYS A 101 -3.27 -13.41 2.36
CA CYS A 101 -2.81 -12.39 1.42
C CYS A 101 -3.45 -11.03 1.76
N VAL A 102 -3.05 -9.96 1.09
CA VAL A 102 -3.60 -8.60 1.28
C VAL A 102 -5.12 -8.53 1.16
N VAL A 103 -5.70 -9.26 0.21
CA VAL A 103 -7.16 -9.34 0.01
C VAL A 103 -7.85 -9.98 1.24
N SER A 104 -7.35 -11.12 1.72
CA SER A 104 -7.89 -11.76 2.92
C SER A 104 -7.69 -10.92 4.19
N ALA A 105 -6.60 -10.16 4.26
CA ALA A 105 -6.28 -9.30 5.38
C ALA A 105 -7.20 -8.08 5.41
N ILE A 106 -7.48 -7.45 4.26
CA ILE A 106 -8.47 -6.37 4.15
C ILE A 106 -9.84 -6.85 4.63
N LYS A 107 -10.28 -8.05 4.22
CA LYS A 107 -11.53 -8.65 4.72
C LYS A 107 -11.51 -8.79 6.25
N ASN A 108 -10.50 -9.47 6.79
CA ASN A 108 -10.41 -9.75 8.22
C ASN A 108 -10.35 -8.46 9.05
N MET A 109 -9.53 -7.48 8.63
CA MET A 109 -9.40 -6.23 9.37
C MET A 109 -10.64 -5.34 9.27
N THR A 110 -11.38 -5.40 8.15
CA THR A 110 -12.69 -4.73 8.00
C THR A 110 -13.71 -5.28 9.00
N GLU A 111 -13.72 -6.59 9.22
CA GLU A 111 -14.61 -7.22 10.20
C GLU A 111 -14.21 -6.85 11.65
N ARG A 112 -12.90 -6.80 11.92
CA ARG A 112 -12.37 -6.57 13.28
C ARG A 112 -12.45 -5.13 13.77
N VAL A 113 -12.36 -4.13 12.88
CA VAL A 113 -12.22 -2.72 13.30
C VAL A 113 -13.41 -2.20 14.13
N ASN A 114 -14.62 -2.71 13.85
CA ASN A 114 -15.86 -2.34 14.55
C ASN A 114 -16.44 -3.47 15.42
N ASP A 115 -15.70 -4.57 15.60
CA ASP A 115 -16.14 -5.69 16.44
C ASP A 115 -16.14 -5.27 17.92
N PRO A 116 -17.32 -5.20 18.58
CA PRO A 116 -17.40 -4.77 19.98
C PRO A 116 -16.88 -5.81 20.96
N SER A 117 -16.62 -7.05 20.53
CA SER A 117 -16.03 -8.10 21.37
C SER A 117 -14.52 -7.98 21.51
N LEU A 118 -13.86 -7.23 20.63
CA LEU A 118 -12.42 -7.01 20.64
C LEU A 118 -12.04 -5.84 21.55
N ASP A 119 -10.86 -5.94 22.16
CA ASP A 119 -10.31 -4.84 22.95
C ASP A 119 -9.87 -3.65 22.07
N SER A 120 -9.62 -2.51 22.70
CA SER A 120 -9.22 -1.29 21.99
C SER A 120 -7.91 -1.44 21.22
N VAL A 121 -6.96 -2.25 21.70
CA VAL A 121 -5.67 -2.48 21.03
C VAL A 121 -5.89 -3.27 19.74
N GLN A 122 -6.70 -4.32 19.79
CA GLN A 122 -7.02 -5.14 18.63
C GLN A 122 -7.75 -4.34 17.54
N ARG A 123 -8.67 -3.45 17.93
CA ARG A 123 -9.38 -2.55 17.00
C ARG A 123 -8.46 -1.50 16.39
N VAL A 124 -7.53 -0.94 17.19
CA VAL A 124 -6.48 -0.02 16.70
C VAL A 124 -5.58 -0.71 15.68
N GLU A 125 -5.12 -1.93 15.99
CA GLU A 125 -4.27 -2.70 15.06
C GLU A 125 -5.03 -3.02 13.77
N ALA A 126 -6.31 -3.39 13.85
CA ALA A 126 -7.14 -3.62 12.67
C ALA A 126 -7.23 -2.37 11.78
N LEU A 127 -7.45 -1.19 12.37
CA LEU A 127 -7.48 0.06 11.60
C LEU A 127 -6.11 0.40 10.99
N ARG A 128 -5.01 0.22 11.73
CA ARG A 128 -3.65 0.45 11.20
C ARG A 128 -3.35 -0.47 10.02
N PHE A 129 -3.71 -1.74 10.12
CA PHE A 129 -3.57 -2.69 9.02
C PHE A 129 -4.42 -2.30 7.81
N LEU A 130 -5.69 -1.89 8.00
CA LEU A 130 -6.54 -1.43 6.88
C LEU A 130 -5.94 -0.23 6.13
N ILE A 131 -5.49 0.79 6.86
CA ILE A 131 -4.86 1.99 6.28
C ILE A 131 -3.65 1.60 5.42
N HIS A 132 -2.84 0.67 5.91
CA HIS A 132 -1.66 0.20 5.21
C HIS A 132 -1.98 -0.68 3.99
N PHE A 133 -2.79 -1.73 4.17
CA PHE A 133 -3.07 -2.72 3.13
C PHE A 133 -3.87 -2.18 1.95
N ILE A 134 -4.72 -1.16 2.17
CA ILE A 134 -5.34 -0.45 1.05
C ILE A 134 -4.29 0.35 0.27
N GLY A 135 -3.19 0.80 0.89
CA GLY A 135 -2.03 1.31 0.15
C GLY A 135 -1.34 0.21 -0.67
N ASP A 136 -0.98 -0.90 -0.02
CA ASP A 136 -0.23 -2.02 -0.63
C ASP A 136 -0.91 -2.58 -1.88
N ILE A 137 -2.22 -2.83 -1.81
CA ILE A 137 -2.97 -3.45 -2.92
C ILE A 137 -2.98 -2.57 -4.19
N HIS A 138 -2.59 -1.29 -4.09
CA HIS A 138 -2.46 -0.37 -5.22
C HIS A 138 -1.03 -0.26 -5.77
N GLN A 139 -0.06 -0.95 -5.18
CA GLN A 139 1.28 -1.10 -5.76
C GLN A 139 1.25 -2.30 -6.75
N PRO A 140 1.54 -2.10 -8.05
CA PRO A 140 1.49 -3.18 -9.07
C PRO A 140 2.18 -4.49 -8.68
N LEU A 141 3.41 -4.41 -8.17
CA LEU A 141 4.24 -5.55 -7.81
C LEU A 141 3.85 -6.19 -6.47
N HIS A 142 2.92 -5.61 -5.72
CA HIS A 142 2.24 -6.26 -4.59
C HIS A 142 1.12 -7.20 -5.02
N ASN A 143 0.82 -7.23 -6.32
CA ASN A 143 -0.20 -8.06 -6.92
C ASN A 143 0.42 -8.97 -8.00
N GLU A 144 1.64 -9.48 -7.76
CA GLU A 144 2.47 -10.20 -8.74
C GLU A 144 3.40 -11.20 -8.05
N ALA A 145 3.42 -12.46 -8.50
CA ALA A 145 4.31 -13.50 -7.95
C ALA A 145 5.71 -13.48 -8.57
N LEU A 146 5.84 -13.07 -9.85
CA LEU A 146 7.06 -13.17 -10.62
C LEU A 146 8.24 -12.53 -9.88
N ALA A 147 9.31 -13.31 -9.70
CA ALA A 147 10.53 -12.86 -9.05
C ALA A 147 10.28 -12.24 -7.65
N ARG A 148 9.31 -12.81 -6.92
CA ARG A 148 8.84 -12.33 -5.60
C ARG A 148 8.36 -10.88 -5.69
N GLY A 149 7.43 -10.61 -6.60
CA GLY A 149 6.98 -9.25 -6.90
C GLY A 149 8.10 -8.35 -7.44
N GLY A 150 9.02 -8.89 -8.25
CA GLY A 150 10.14 -8.13 -8.81
C GLY A 150 11.31 -7.86 -7.85
N ASN A 151 11.29 -8.35 -6.60
CA ASN A 151 12.41 -8.24 -5.67
C ASN A 151 13.69 -8.92 -6.19
N ASP A 152 13.56 -9.98 -7.00
CA ASP A 152 14.71 -10.67 -7.63
C ASP A 152 15.11 -10.08 -9.00
N ILE A 153 14.43 -9.04 -9.48
CA ILE A 153 14.78 -8.34 -10.71
C ILE A 153 15.71 -7.18 -10.36
N ILE A 154 17.01 -7.43 -10.47
CA ILE A 154 18.05 -6.41 -10.23
C ILE A 154 18.11 -5.43 -11.40
N VAL A 155 17.93 -4.14 -11.12
CA VAL A 155 17.89 -3.06 -12.12
C VAL A 155 18.91 -1.98 -11.78
N LYS A 156 19.02 -1.00 -12.67
CA LYS A 156 19.72 0.25 -12.42
C LYS A 156 18.72 1.39 -12.34
N PHE A 157 18.86 2.29 -11.37
CA PHE A 157 18.04 3.49 -11.23
C PHE A 157 18.92 4.67 -10.83
N ASP A 158 19.01 5.68 -11.69
CA ASP A 158 19.92 6.83 -11.55
C ASP A 158 21.36 6.37 -11.26
N HIS A 159 21.83 5.41 -12.07
CA HIS A 159 23.16 4.79 -12.01
C HIS A 159 23.43 3.92 -10.78
N ARG A 160 22.44 3.74 -9.89
CA ARG A 160 22.55 2.90 -8.69
C ARG A 160 21.96 1.52 -8.94
N ARG A 161 22.58 0.50 -8.37
CA ARG A 161 22.09 -0.88 -8.45
C ARG A 161 20.99 -1.09 -7.41
N GLU A 162 19.79 -1.41 -7.88
CA GLU A 162 18.59 -1.59 -7.07
C GLU A 162 17.83 -2.86 -7.47
N ASN A 163 16.66 -3.10 -6.89
CA ASN A 163 15.70 -4.09 -7.40
C ASN A 163 14.43 -3.41 -7.90
N LEU A 164 13.69 -4.03 -8.81
CA LEU A 164 12.51 -3.45 -9.45
C LEU A 164 11.42 -3.09 -8.43
N HIS A 165 11.15 -3.96 -7.46
CA HIS A 165 10.18 -3.70 -6.40
C HIS A 165 10.52 -2.43 -5.59
N GLY A 166 11.76 -2.34 -5.11
CA GLY A 166 12.23 -1.23 -4.30
C GLY A 166 12.20 0.12 -5.02
N ILE A 167 12.42 0.14 -6.34
CA ILE A 167 12.27 1.40 -7.08
C ILE A 167 10.81 1.84 -7.21
N TRP A 168 9.87 0.89 -7.34
CA TRP A 168 8.43 1.20 -7.37
C TRP A 168 7.92 1.66 -6.01
N ASP A 169 8.33 1.01 -4.93
CA ASP A 169 7.93 1.39 -3.57
C ASP A 169 8.50 2.73 -3.15
N THR A 170 9.78 2.96 -3.45
CA THR A 170 10.56 4.01 -2.78
C THR A 170 11.20 4.98 -3.75
N ASP A 171 12.05 4.53 -4.67
CA ASP A 171 12.91 5.46 -5.42
C ASP A 171 12.12 6.33 -6.41
N ILE A 172 11.10 5.79 -7.09
CA ILE A 172 10.22 6.56 -7.97
C ILE A 172 9.39 7.59 -7.16
N PRO A 173 8.64 7.20 -6.10
CA PRO A 173 7.99 8.16 -5.20
C PRO A 173 8.93 9.23 -4.62
N HIS A 174 10.13 8.84 -4.23
CA HIS A 174 11.12 9.76 -3.66
C HIS A 174 11.59 10.78 -4.70
N LYS A 175 12.01 10.30 -5.88
CA LYS A 175 12.50 11.17 -6.96
C LYS A 175 11.44 12.18 -7.41
N MET A 176 10.18 11.77 -7.59
CA MET A 176 9.13 12.70 -8.00
C MET A 176 8.78 13.75 -6.93
N ASN A 177 9.13 13.51 -5.67
CA ASN A 177 8.92 14.42 -4.55
C ASN A 177 10.22 15.10 -4.07
N GLY A 178 11.29 15.02 -4.85
CA GLY A 178 12.57 15.68 -4.54
C GLY A 178 13.32 15.10 -3.34
N ILE A 179 12.99 13.87 -2.91
CA ILE A 179 13.72 13.15 -1.87
C ILE A 179 14.86 12.38 -2.53
N GLY A 180 16.09 12.74 -2.21
CA GLY A 180 17.27 12.00 -2.67
C GLY A 180 17.36 10.62 -1.99
N HIS A 181 18.03 9.66 -2.63
CA HIS A 181 18.20 8.31 -2.08
C HIS A 181 18.81 8.30 -0.67
N ASN A 182 19.81 9.15 -0.42
CA ASN A 182 20.49 9.24 0.89
C ASN A 182 19.64 9.95 1.96
N LEU A 183 18.45 10.42 1.58
CA LEU A 183 17.46 11.05 2.43
C LEU A 183 16.29 10.10 2.72
N LYS A 184 16.40 8.79 2.42
CA LYS A 184 15.47 7.77 2.91
C LYS A 184 15.34 7.94 4.44
N HIS A 185 14.10 8.11 4.92
CA HIS A 185 13.73 8.46 6.29
C HIS A 185 13.89 9.93 6.74
N ASN A 186 14.28 10.85 5.85
CA ASN A 186 14.35 12.29 6.15
C ASN A 186 13.10 13.01 5.62
N ASN A 187 12.35 13.65 6.53
CA ASN A 187 11.19 14.50 6.26
C ASN A 187 10.11 13.91 5.30
N GLU A 188 10.07 12.59 5.13
CA GLU A 188 9.07 11.88 4.29
C GLU A 188 7.64 12.21 4.70
N ARG A 189 7.40 12.44 5.99
CA ARG A 189 6.10 12.88 6.50
C ARG A 189 5.67 14.23 5.91
N ALA A 190 6.54 15.25 5.88
CA ALA A 190 6.18 16.54 5.30
C ALA A 190 6.04 16.46 3.77
N ALA A 191 6.92 15.71 3.10
CA ALA A 191 6.80 15.46 1.67
C ALA A 191 5.49 14.75 1.32
N ALA A 192 5.08 13.75 2.11
CA ALA A 192 3.81 13.05 1.96
C ALA A 192 2.61 13.99 2.11
N ALA A 193 2.64 14.86 3.13
CA ALA A 193 1.58 15.84 3.35
C ALA A 193 1.45 16.82 2.16
N ASN A 194 2.58 17.29 1.62
CA ASN A 194 2.61 18.16 0.44
C ASN A 194 2.11 17.44 -0.82
N TRP A 195 2.54 16.19 -1.03
CA TRP A 195 2.11 15.39 -2.18
C TRP A 195 0.61 15.11 -2.13
N ALA A 196 0.09 14.71 -0.97
CA ALA A 196 -1.34 14.51 -0.76
C ALA A 196 -2.14 15.80 -0.99
N ALA A 197 -1.66 16.94 -0.52
CA ALA A 197 -2.30 18.23 -0.78
C ALA A 197 -2.36 18.57 -2.28
N LYS A 198 -1.27 18.34 -3.01
CA LYS A 198 -1.21 18.53 -4.47
C LYS A 198 -2.19 17.61 -5.21
N LEU A 199 -2.19 16.31 -4.89
CA LEU A 199 -3.11 15.35 -5.50
C LEU A 199 -4.57 15.71 -5.24
N PHE A 200 -4.90 16.09 -4.00
CA PHE A 200 -6.24 16.54 -3.65
C PHE A 200 -6.66 17.79 -4.44
N GLN A 201 -5.80 18.81 -4.53
CA GLN A 201 -6.11 20.03 -5.28
C GLN A 201 -6.38 19.76 -6.76
N LEU A 202 -5.61 18.87 -7.38
CA LEU A 202 -5.79 18.51 -8.80
C LEU A 202 -7.03 17.63 -9.06
N ASN A 203 -7.55 16.95 -8.02
CA ASN A 203 -8.60 15.94 -8.16
C ASN A 203 -9.78 16.14 -7.20
N ALA A 204 -9.99 17.37 -6.71
CA ALA A 204 -10.98 17.67 -5.67
C ALA A 204 -12.41 17.28 -6.09
N LEU A 205 -12.69 17.20 -7.39
CA LEU A 205 -14.00 16.85 -7.96
C LEU A 205 -14.18 15.35 -8.24
N ARG A 206 -13.17 14.51 -8.02
CA ARG A 206 -13.28 13.07 -8.30
C ARG A 206 -14.21 12.43 -7.26
N PRO A 207 -15.33 11.80 -7.68
CA PRO A 207 -16.32 11.29 -6.74
C PRO A 207 -15.85 9.99 -6.07
N LEU A 208 -16.02 9.90 -4.75
CA LEU A 208 -15.76 8.68 -3.97
C LEU A 208 -16.71 7.54 -4.37
N GLN A 209 -17.93 7.87 -4.80
CA GLN A 209 -18.99 6.90 -5.11
C GLN A 209 -18.68 6.06 -6.36
N ALA A 210 -17.71 6.48 -7.18
CA ALA A 210 -17.25 5.68 -8.31
C ALA A 210 -16.39 4.48 -7.89
N GLU A 211 -15.89 4.47 -6.66
CA GLU A 211 -15.00 3.43 -6.15
C GLU A 211 -15.77 2.39 -5.31
N CYS A 212 -15.41 1.10 -5.46
CA CYS A 212 -16.05 0.02 -4.69
C CYS A 212 -15.79 0.21 -3.19
N SER A 213 -16.83 0.55 -2.42
CA SER A 213 -16.73 0.85 -0.99
C SER A 213 -17.72 0.03 -0.14
N ASN A 214 -18.22 -1.08 -0.69
CA ASN A 214 -19.16 -1.94 0.02
C ASN A 214 -18.44 -2.80 1.08
N ILE A 215 -18.40 -2.29 2.31
CA ILE A 215 -17.77 -2.94 3.46
C ILE A 215 -18.41 -4.29 3.85
N GLN A 216 -19.61 -4.61 3.36
CA GLN A 216 -20.24 -5.93 3.55
C GLN A 216 -19.71 -6.97 2.55
N LYS A 217 -19.00 -6.52 1.51
CA LYS A 217 -18.37 -7.36 0.50
C LYS A 217 -16.88 -7.00 0.33
N PRO A 218 -16.07 -7.05 1.40
CA PRO A 218 -14.67 -6.65 1.36
C PRO A 218 -13.86 -7.43 0.32
N LEU A 219 -14.15 -8.72 0.15
CA LEU A 219 -13.49 -9.58 -0.83
C LEU A 219 -13.75 -9.12 -2.27
N GLU A 220 -14.99 -8.72 -2.59
CA GLU A 220 -15.37 -8.25 -3.93
C GLU A 220 -14.62 -6.96 -4.30
N CYS A 221 -14.63 -5.97 -3.40
CA CYS A 221 -13.96 -4.70 -3.64
C CYS A 221 -12.43 -4.82 -3.69
N SER A 222 -11.82 -5.54 -2.74
CA SER A 222 -10.36 -5.71 -2.73
C SER A 222 -9.87 -6.53 -3.93
N MET A 223 -10.60 -7.55 -4.38
CA MET A 223 -10.26 -8.26 -5.63
C MET A 223 -10.40 -7.38 -6.87
N LEU A 224 -11.36 -6.45 -6.91
CA LEU A 224 -11.46 -5.47 -7.99
C LEU A 224 -10.20 -4.60 -8.04
N TRP A 225 -9.77 -4.07 -6.89
CA TRP A 225 -8.56 -3.25 -6.79
C TRP A 225 -7.28 -4.02 -7.15
N ALA A 226 -7.15 -5.26 -6.67
CA ALA A 226 -6.00 -6.12 -6.97
C ALA A 226 -5.89 -6.39 -8.48
N ARG A 227 -7.00 -6.79 -9.12
CA ARG A 227 -7.04 -7.07 -10.57
C ARG A 227 -6.75 -5.84 -11.41
N GLU A 228 -7.30 -4.70 -11.03
CA GLU A 228 -7.03 -3.43 -11.70
C GLU A 228 -5.55 -3.06 -11.63
N THR A 229 -4.96 -3.20 -10.44
CA THR A 229 -3.56 -2.86 -10.17
C THR A 229 -2.60 -3.84 -10.84
N ASN A 230 -2.86 -5.15 -10.78
CA ASN A 230 -2.06 -6.20 -11.44
C ASN A 230 -1.97 -6.00 -12.96
N ARG A 231 -3.02 -5.49 -13.63
CA ARG A 231 -2.95 -5.19 -15.07
C ARG A 231 -1.84 -4.22 -15.44
N LEU A 232 -1.41 -3.35 -14.53
CA LEU A 232 -0.28 -2.45 -14.75
C LEU A 232 1.04 -3.21 -14.92
N ASN A 233 1.16 -4.43 -14.39
CA ASN A 233 2.34 -5.25 -14.57
C ASN A 233 2.57 -5.60 -16.05
N CYS A 234 1.52 -6.05 -16.74
CA CYS A 234 1.58 -6.32 -18.18
C CYS A 234 1.59 -5.04 -19.00
N TYR A 235 0.77 -4.05 -18.63
CA TYR A 235 0.66 -2.82 -19.40
C TYR A 235 1.95 -1.99 -19.40
N PHE A 236 2.67 -1.98 -18.27
CA PHE A 236 3.81 -1.08 -18.09
C PHE A 236 4.99 -1.72 -17.37
N VAL A 237 4.81 -2.20 -16.13
CA VAL A 237 5.95 -2.52 -15.23
C VAL A 237 6.93 -3.50 -15.88
N LEU A 238 6.41 -4.57 -16.48
CA LEU A 238 7.14 -5.67 -17.08
C LEU A 238 7.02 -5.69 -18.62
N ASN A 239 6.36 -4.70 -19.23
CA ASN A 239 6.01 -4.69 -20.65
C ASN A 239 7.24 -4.77 -21.57
N ASN A 240 8.34 -4.11 -21.21
CA ASN A 240 9.59 -4.14 -21.99
C ASN A 240 10.37 -5.47 -21.82
N GLY A 241 9.94 -6.35 -20.92
CA GLY A 241 10.61 -7.61 -20.60
C GLY A 241 11.76 -7.46 -19.60
N ILE A 242 12.04 -8.53 -18.86
CA ILE A 242 13.03 -8.54 -17.76
C ILE A 242 14.44 -8.19 -18.26
N ASP A 243 14.84 -8.70 -19.42
CA ASP A 243 16.18 -8.46 -19.95
C ASP A 243 16.41 -6.99 -20.28
N TRP A 244 15.40 -6.32 -20.85
CA TRP A 244 15.45 -4.88 -21.08
C TRP A 244 15.54 -4.11 -19.77
N LEU A 245 14.73 -4.46 -18.76
CA LEU A 245 14.74 -3.80 -17.44
C LEU A 245 16.11 -3.90 -16.75
N LYS A 246 16.79 -5.03 -16.91
CA LYS A 246 18.13 -5.28 -16.32
C LYS A 246 19.24 -4.50 -17.03
N GLN A 247 19.11 -4.27 -18.34
CA GLN A 247 20.14 -3.65 -19.17
C GLN A 247 20.06 -2.11 -19.20
N ASN A 248 18.88 -1.54 -18.91
CA ASN A 248 18.63 -0.11 -18.98
C ASN A 248 18.63 0.56 -17.60
N ASP A 249 18.93 1.86 -17.59
CA ASP A 249 18.76 2.69 -16.40
C ASP A 249 17.32 3.20 -16.34
N LEU A 250 16.59 2.78 -15.31
CA LEU A 250 15.17 3.08 -15.14
C LEU A 250 14.92 4.48 -14.54
N GLY A 251 15.98 5.25 -14.26
CA GLY A 251 15.87 6.63 -13.80
C GLY A 251 15.52 7.65 -14.89
N GLY A 252 15.55 7.28 -16.17
CA GLY A 252 15.21 8.14 -17.31
C GLY A 252 13.75 8.03 -17.76
N GLU A 253 13.52 7.72 -19.04
CA GLU A 253 12.18 7.65 -19.65
C GLU A 253 11.22 6.68 -18.93
N TYR A 254 11.74 5.57 -18.38
CA TYR A 254 10.93 4.66 -17.58
C TYR A 254 10.35 5.36 -16.34
N PHE A 255 11.16 6.16 -15.63
CA PHE A 255 10.72 6.93 -14.48
C PHE A 255 9.64 7.95 -14.86
N ASP A 256 9.79 8.67 -15.98
CA ASP A 256 8.84 9.70 -16.39
C ASP A 256 7.42 9.13 -16.58
N ALA A 257 7.32 7.96 -17.22
CA ALA A 257 6.05 7.27 -17.39
C ALA A 257 5.57 6.59 -16.09
N ALA A 258 6.48 5.95 -15.34
CA ALA A 258 6.13 5.31 -14.06
C ALA A 258 5.59 6.31 -13.04
N ALA A 259 6.12 7.53 -13.02
CA ALA A 259 5.70 8.58 -12.11
C ALA A 259 4.22 8.98 -12.30
N LEU A 260 3.71 8.93 -13.53
CA LEU A 260 2.30 9.18 -13.80
C LEU A 260 1.41 8.06 -13.23
N ILE A 261 1.83 6.81 -13.41
CA ILE A 261 1.12 5.64 -12.87
C ILE A 261 1.13 5.65 -11.34
N VAL A 262 2.27 5.93 -10.72
CA VAL A 262 2.41 6.03 -9.26
C VAL A 262 1.48 7.11 -8.69
N ASN A 263 1.40 8.29 -9.32
CA ASN A 263 0.47 9.33 -8.88
C ASN A 263 -0.99 8.86 -8.93
N GLU A 264 -1.40 8.20 -10.00
CA GLU A 264 -2.78 7.69 -10.15
C GLU A 264 -3.08 6.57 -9.13
N GLN A 265 -2.13 5.68 -8.87
CA GLN A 265 -2.32 4.59 -7.90
C GLN A 265 -2.37 5.10 -6.45
N ILE A 266 -1.54 6.07 -6.09
CA ILE A 266 -1.60 6.74 -4.78
C ILE A 266 -2.93 7.51 -4.62
N LEU A 267 -3.40 8.17 -5.68
CA LEU A 267 -4.69 8.84 -5.69
C LEU A 267 -5.85 7.85 -5.47
N LYS A 268 -5.89 6.76 -6.24
CA LYS A 268 -6.91 5.70 -6.09
C LYS A 268 -6.88 5.11 -4.68
N ALA A 269 -5.70 4.77 -4.17
CA ALA A 269 -5.54 4.24 -2.81
C ALA A 269 -6.11 5.20 -1.76
N GLY A 270 -5.80 6.50 -1.85
CA GLY A 270 -6.31 7.51 -0.92
C GLY A 270 -7.84 7.67 -0.97
N ILE A 271 -8.42 7.76 -2.18
CA ILE A 271 -9.87 7.88 -2.35
C ILE A 271 -10.60 6.62 -1.86
N ARG A 272 -10.09 5.44 -2.23
CA ARG A 272 -10.66 4.15 -1.81
C ARG A 272 -10.57 3.96 -0.30
N LEU A 273 -9.44 4.33 0.31
CA LEU A 273 -9.28 4.31 1.76
C LEU A 273 -10.29 5.25 2.43
N ALA A 274 -10.46 6.48 1.94
CA ALA A 274 -11.44 7.41 2.49
C ALA A 274 -12.87 6.87 2.38
N ALA A 275 -13.26 6.36 1.21
CA ALA A 275 -14.58 5.78 1.00
C ALA A 275 -14.83 4.58 1.93
N TRP A 276 -13.82 3.73 2.13
CA TRP A 276 -13.89 2.59 3.05
C TRP A 276 -14.06 3.03 4.51
N LEU A 277 -13.28 4.02 4.95
CA LEU A 277 -13.35 4.56 6.31
C LEU A 277 -14.66 5.31 6.58
N ASN A 278 -15.18 6.05 5.60
CA ASN A 278 -16.50 6.70 5.69
C ASN A 278 -17.60 5.65 5.86
N ALA A 279 -17.59 4.57 5.06
CA ALA A 279 -18.56 3.49 5.16
C ALA A 279 -18.49 2.76 6.51
N LEU A 280 -17.27 2.51 7.01
CA LEU A 280 -17.05 1.94 8.35
C LEU A 280 -17.56 2.86 9.46
N GLY A 281 -17.39 4.18 9.32
CA GLY A 281 -17.91 5.17 10.25
C GLY A 281 -19.44 5.15 10.28
N SER A 282 -20.08 5.18 9.11
CA SER A 282 -21.54 5.14 8.98
C SER A 282 -22.17 3.87 9.58
N ALA A 283 -21.47 2.74 9.53
CA ALA A 283 -21.93 1.48 10.14
C ALA A 283 -21.95 1.51 11.68
N THR A 284 -21.28 2.48 12.31
CA THR A 284 -21.27 2.68 13.77
C THR A 284 -22.17 3.81 14.24
N SER A 285 -22.71 4.61 13.31
CA SER A 285 -23.56 5.75 13.64
C SER A 285 -24.92 5.27 14.19
N PRO A 286 -25.45 5.87 15.28
CA PRO A 286 -26.73 5.46 15.89
C PRO A 286 -27.94 5.52 14.94
N SER A 287 -27.86 6.28 13.85
CA SER A 287 -28.92 6.47 12.86
C SER A 287 -29.18 5.27 11.95
N THR A 288 -28.34 4.22 11.99
CA THR A 288 -28.51 2.99 11.19
C THR A 288 -28.95 1.77 11.99
N GLN A 289 -29.14 1.89 13.32
CA GLN A 289 -29.81 0.83 14.08
C GLN A 289 -31.32 0.90 13.83
N PRO A 290 -31.98 -0.19 13.37
CA PRO A 290 -33.43 -0.22 13.31
C PRO A 290 -33.97 0.05 14.71
N LEU A 291 -34.88 1.02 14.83
CA LEU A 291 -35.66 1.28 16.03
C LEU A 291 -36.38 -0.02 16.41
N PHE A 292 -35.80 -0.79 17.33
CA PHE A 292 -36.52 -1.84 18.03
C PHE A 292 -37.56 -1.14 18.91
N ILE A 293 -38.76 -0.98 18.38
CA ILE A 293 -39.94 -0.71 19.20
C ILE A 293 -40.16 -1.98 20.02
N GLN A 294 -39.80 -1.93 21.30
CA GLN A 294 -40.21 -2.96 22.25
C GLN A 294 -41.71 -2.78 22.57
N PRO A 295 -42.46 -3.89 22.70
CA PRO A 295 -43.90 -3.88 22.95
C PRO A 295 -44.30 -3.30 24.31
#